data_AF-A0ABD3X2A4-F1
#
_entry.id   AF-A0ABD3X2A4-F1
#
_cell.length_a   1.000
_cell.length_b   1.000
_cell.length_c   1.000
_cell.angle_alpha   90.00
_cell.angle_beta   90.00
_cell.angle_gamma   90.00
#
_symmetry.space_group_name_H-M   'P 1'
#
loop_
_entity.id
_entity.type
_entity.pdbx_description
1 polymer ?
#
loop_
_entity_poly.entity_id
_entity_poly.type
_entity_poly.pdbx_seq_one_letter_code
_entity_poly.pdbx_strand_id
1 'polypeptide(L)'
;MLVAAIDFGTTYSGWVFSFKHEYDTDPTTIAGGQMVSMKSPTTVLIKPDAKTFDSFGYEAETRNSEFASDDNNEHKKWYYFRRFKMMLHGKMGLDRNIDIEDETQKPLLAKTVFSLVIHRLSSGHIKEDEITWVLTVPAIWTDAAKQFMREAAVEAGIKNDNLKISLEPETASIFCRLLPVEKNDRRRRNGFFQAGISIHGVGCWR
;
A
#
# COMPACT_ATOMS: atom_id res chain seq x y z
N MET A 1 0.99 8.33 -21.43
CA MET A 1 0.44 8.54 -20.07
C MET A 1 0.31 7.20 -19.40
N LEU A 2 0.96 7.07 -18.24
CA LEU A 2 0.88 5.92 -17.35
C LEU A 2 0.09 6.32 -16.11
N VAL A 3 -0.82 5.46 -15.67
CA VAL A 3 -1.48 5.62 -14.36
C VAL A 3 -1.03 4.47 -13.48
N ALA A 4 -0.53 4.79 -12.29
CA ALA A 4 -0.18 3.82 -11.28
C ALA A 4 -1.03 4.04 -10.03
N ALA A 5 -1.49 2.95 -9.42
CA ALA A 5 -2.27 2.98 -8.20
C ALA A 5 -1.52 2.25 -7.08
N ILE A 6 -1.41 2.90 -5.92
CA ILE A 6 -0.88 2.30 -4.69
C ILE A 6 -2.07 1.99 -3.80
N ASP A 7 -2.23 0.72 -3.48
CA ASP A 7 -3.08 0.26 -2.39
C ASP A 7 -2.22 0.16 -1.13
N PHE A 8 -2.24 1.20 -0.31
CA PHE A 8 -1.54 1.19 0.97
C PHE A 8 -2.48 0.58 2.00
N GLY A 9 -2.57 -0.74 2.12
CA GLY A 9 -3.48 -1.39 3.07
C GLY A 9 -2.94 -1.44 4.50
N THR A 10 -3.77 -1.89 5.45
CA THR A 10 -3.33 -2.10 6.84
C THR A 10 -2.42 -3.31 6.97
N THR A 11 -2.81 -4.42 6.35
CA THR A 11 -2.09 -5.70 6.46
C THR A 11 -1.19 -5.95 5.27
N TYR A 12 -1.65 -5.55 4.08
CA TYR A 12 -0.95 -5.75 2.82
C TYR A 12 -1.00 -4.48 2.00
N SER A 13 0.11 -4.12 1.40
CA SER A 13 0.19 -3.04 0.41
C SER A 13 0.65 -3.58 -0.93
N GLY A 14 0.21 -2.95 -2.00
CA GLY A 14 0.59 -3.30 -3.35
C GLY A 14 0.49 -2.11 -4.26
N TRP A 15 0.96 -2.29 -5.49
CA TRP A 15 0.82 -1.29 -6.53
C TRP A 15 0.54 -1.97 -7.86
N VAL A 16 -0.19 -1.27 -8.71
CA VAL A 16 -0.52 -1.68 -10.07
C VAL A 16 -0.37 -0.49 -11.00
N PHE A 17 -0.26 -0.74 -12.29
CA PHE A 17 -0.26 0.30 -13.30
C PHE A 17 -1.01 -0.13 -14.56
N SER A 18 -1.39 0.85 -15.36
CA SER A 18 -1.98 0.65 -16.68
C SER A 18 -1.57 1.79 -17.61
N PHE A 19 -1.12 1.45 -18.82
CA PHE A 19 -0.91 2.45 -19.84
C PHE A 19 -2.25 2.87 -20.45
N LYS A 20 -2.36 4.14 -20.83
CA LYS A 20 -3.59 4.64 -21.46
C LYS A 20 -4.06 3.80 -22.67
N HIS A 21 -3.13 3.35 -23.52
CA HIS A 21 -3.48 2.56 -24.70
C HIS A 21 -3.99 1.15 -24.34
N GLU A 22 -3.50 0.56 -23.26
CA GLU A 22 -4.01 -0.72 -22.74
C GLU A 22 -5.40 -0.54 -22.16
N TYR A 23 -5.60 0.49 -21.34
CA TYR A 23 -6.92 0.83 -20.78
C TYR A 23 -7.98 1.08 -21.86
N ASP A 24 -7.62 1.82 -22.92
CA ASP A 24 -8.53 2.10 -24.03
C ASP A 24 -8.90 0.82 -24.82
N THR A 25 -8.09 -0.24 -24.74
CA THR A 25 -8.33 -1.54 -25.36
C THR A 25 -9.13 -2.48 -24.44
N ASP A 26 -8.69 -2.60 -23.18
CA ASP A 26 -9.31 -3.38 -22.14
C ASP A 26 -9.04 -2.73 -20.76
N PRO A 27 -10.04 -2.08 -20.15
CA PRO A 27 -9.93 -1.46 -18.83
C PRO A 27 -9.56 -2.39 -17.68
N THR A 28 -9.64 -3.71 -17.89
CA THR A 28 -9.28 -4.73 -16.89
C THR A 28 -7.82 -5.17 -16.97
N THR A 29 -7.10 -4.76 -18.03
CA THR A 29 -5.66 -5.01 -18.17
C THR A 29 -4.88 -4.10 -17.21
N ILE A 30 -4.44 -4.72 -16.11
CA ILE A 30 -3.57 -4.11 -15.10
C ILE A 30 -2.30 -4.94 -14.93
N ALA A 31 -1.16 -4.26 -14.88
CA ALA A 31 0.12 -4.89 -14.58
C ALA A 31 0.50 -4.61 -13.11
N GLY A 32 0.97 -5.63 -12.41
CA GLY A 32 1.51 -5.55 -11.05
C GLY A 32 3.01 -5.83 -11.01
N GLY A 33 3.67 -5.47 -9.92
CA GLY A 33 5.11 -5.72 -9.74
C GLY A 33 5.50 -7.20 -9.91
N GLN A 34 6.77 -7.45 -10.24
CA GLN A 34 7.36 -8.77 -10.55
C GLN A 34 7.38 -9.81 -9.39
N MET A 35 6.64 -9.57 -8.30
CA MET A 35 6.61 -10.48 -7.16
C MET A 35 5.52 -11.55 -7.32
N VAL A 36 5.77 -12.72 -6.73
CA VAL A 36 4.88 -13.90 -6.68
C VAL A 36 3.47 -13.59 -6.12
N SER A 37 3.30 -12.44 -5.46
CA SER A 37 2.03 -11.88 -5.00
C SER A 37 1.91 -10.43 -5.43
N MET A 38 0.72 -10.03 -5.92
CA MET A 38 0.38 -8.63 -6.24
C MET A 38 0.41 -7.69 -5.02
N LYS A 39 0.51 -8.24 -3.81
CA LYS A 39 0.65 -7.49 -2.55
C LYS A 39 1.74 -8.08 -1.66
N SER A 40 2.39 -7.22 -0.89
CA SER A 40 3.33 -7.59 0.17
C SER A 40 2.78 -7.14 1.53
N PRO A 41 3.15 -7.79 2.64
CA PRO A 41 2.79 -7.32 3.98
C PRO A 41 3.14 -5.84 4.15
N THR A 42 2.29 -5.08 4.84
CA THR A 42 2.57 -3.68 5.19
C THR A 42 3.53 -3.65 6.38
N THR A 43 4.77 -4.05 6.09
CA THR A 43 5.88 -4.17 7.02
C THR A 43 7.09 -3.46 6.45
N VAL A 44 7.83 -2.74 7.28
CA VAL A 44 9.05 -2.05 6.85
C VAL A 44 10.12 -2.19 7.90
N LEU A 45 11.34 -2.43 7.42
CA LEU A 45 12.56 -2.42 8.22
C LEU A 45 13.38 -1.20 7.84
N ILE A 46 13.75 -0.41 8.85
CA ILE A 46 14.52 0.83 8.71
C ILE A 46 15.81 0.66 9.49
N LYS A 47 16.91 1.16 8.90
CA LYS A 47 18.25 1.08 9.50
C LYS A 47 18.32 1.81 10.84
N PRO A 48 19.34 1.51 11.69
CA PRO A 48 19.50 2.16 12.99
C PRO A 48 19.60 3.69 12.97
N ASP A 49 19.87 4.29 11.80
CA ASP A 49 19.90 5.75 11.62
C ASP A 49 18.50 6.39 11.54
N ALA A 50 17.44 5.60 11.68
CA ALA A 50 16.03 6.01 11.75
C ALA A 50 15.50 6.72 10.49
N LYS A 51 16.22 6.64 9.36
CA LYS A 51 15.83 7.34 8.13
C LYS A 51 16.09 6.54 6.86
N THR A 52 17.04 5.60 6.90
CA THR A 52 17.42 4.85 5.71
C THR A 52 16.56 3.61 5.61
N PHE A 53 15.81 3.49 4.51
CA PHE A 53 15.08 2.29 4.13
C PHE A 53 16.05 1.10 3.98
N ASP A 54 15.62 -0.07 4.44
CA ASP A 54 16.31 -1.33 4.19
C ASP A 54 15.46 -2.27 3.33
N SER A 55 14.30 -2.67 3.85
CA SER A 55 13.44 -3.66 3.21
C SER A 55 11.96 -3.44 3.53
N PHE A 56 11.10 -4.00 2.68
CA PHE A 56 9.64 -3.91 2.78
C PHE A 56 9.00 -5.29 2.57
N GLY A 57 7.87 -5.53 3.22
CA GLY A 57 7.08 -6.74 2.99
C GLY A 57 7.74 -8.00 3.53
N TYR A 58 7.65 -9.08 2.76
CA TYR A 58 8.22 -10.37 3.14
C TYR A 58 9.72 -10.29 3.40
N GLU A 59 10.45 -9.47 2.66
CA GLU A 59 11.89 -9.26 2.89
C GLU A 59 12.15 -8.66 4.29
N ALA A 60 11.36 -7.67 4.69
CA ALA A 60 11.47 -7.09 6.04
C ALA A 60 11.14 -8.11 7.13
N GLU A 61 10.12 -8.95 6.92
CA GLU A 61 9.76 -10.02 7.87
C GLU A 61 10.87 -11.05 8.01
N THR A 62 11.47 -11.48 6.89
CA THR A 62 12.60 -12.42 6.87
C THR A 62 13.82 -11.83 7.58
N ARG A 63 14.26 -10.63 7.21
CA ARG A 63 15.45 -9.99 7.81
C ARG A 63 15.27 -9.73 9.29
N ASN A 64 14.10 -9.26 9.71
CA ASN A 64 13.81 -9.06 11.13
C ASN A 64 13.86 -10.39 11.92
N SER A 65 13.38 -11.48 11.33
CA SER A 65 13.43 -12.81 11.95
C SER A 65 14.88 -13.33 12.07
N GLU A 66 15.71 -13.09 11.06
CA GLU A 66 17.14 -13.41 11.08
C GLU A 66 17.85 -12.64 12.21
N PHE A 67 17.63 -11.33 12.32
CA PHE A 67 18.19 -10.50 13.40
C PHE A 67 17.69 -10.86 14.81
N ALA A 68 16.49 -11.44 14.91
CA ALA A 68 15.94 -11.93 16.18
C ALA A 68 16.58 -13.26 16.61
N SER A 69 17.10 -14.04 15.65
CA SER A 69 17.78 -15.31 15.91
C SER A 69 19.27 -15.16 16.26
N ASP A 70 19.85 -13.98 16.10
CA ASP A 70 21.24 -13.66 16.48
C ASP A 70 21.33 -13.26 17.97
N ASP A 71 22.26 -13.87 18.71
CA ASP A 71 22.54 -13.60 20.13
C ASP A 71 22.99 -12.15 20.41
N ASN A 72 23.40 -11.41 19.38
CA ASN A 72 23.89 -10.03 19.49
C ASN A 72 22.79 -8.97 19.69
N ASN A 73 21.53 -9.37 19.84
CA ASN A 73 20.37 -8.45 19.95
C ASN A 73 20.29 -7.44 18.79
N GLU A 74 20.71 -7.84 17.59
CA GLU A 74 20.82 -6.91 16.45
C GLU A 74 19.45 -6.32 16.09
N HIS A 75 18.37 -7.12 16.15
CA HIS A 75 17.00 -6.67 15.88
C HIS A 75 16.58 -5.44 16.70
N LYS A 76 17.12 -5.24 17.92
CA LYS A 76 16.80 -4.07 18.76
C LYS A 76 17.39 -2.77 18.23
N LYS A 77 18.42 -2.82 17.38
CA LYS A 77 19.03 -1.63 16.76
C LYS A 77 18.20 -1.10 15.60
N TRP A 78 17.53 -2.00 14.87
CA TRP A 78 16.74 -1.70 13.67
C TRP A 78 15.31 -1.34 14.02
N TYR A 79 14.66 -0.48 13.24
CA TYR A 79 13.25 -0.16 13.46
C TYR A 79 12.38 -1.05 12.59
N TYR A 80 11.51 -1.82 13.23
CA TYR A 80 10.61 -2.75 12.54
C TYR A 80 9.15 -2.36 12.80
N PHE A 81 8.47 -1.90 11.74
CA PHE A 81 7.08 -1.49 11.81
C PHE A 81 6.17 -2.47 11.08
N ARG A 82 5.03 -2.79 11.70
CA ARG A 82 3.98 -3.61 11.11
C ARG A 82 2.61 -3.04 11.42
N ARG A 83 1.68 -3.14 10.46
CA ARG A 83 0.27 -2.67 10.61
C ARG A 83 0.16 -1.20 11.02
N PHE A 84 1.19 -0.40 10.72
CA PHE A 84 1.31 0.98 11.14
C PHE A 84 0.38 1.94 10.36
N LYS A 85 -0.49 1.44 9.48
CA LYS A 85 -1.60 2.24 8.92
C LYS A 85 -2.65 2.57 10.00
N MET A 86 -2.77 1.74 11.04
CA MET A 86 -3.88 1.84 12.00
C MET A 86 -3.81 3.02 12.96
N MET A 87 -2.64 3.62 13.15
CA MET A 87 -2.51 4.87 13.91
C MET A 87 -3.27 6.03 13.31
N LEU A 88 -3.54 6.02 12.00
CA LEU A 88 -4.33 7.07 11.36
C LEU A 88 -5.84 6.92 11.60
N HIS A 89 -6.28 5.78 12.15
CA HIS A 89 -7.68 5.53 12.45
C HIS A 89 -8.11 6.22 13.75
N GLY A 90 -9.21 6.98 13.70
CA GLY A 90 -9.87 7.51 14.91
C GLY A 90 -9.14 8.63 15.65
N LYS A 91 -7.97 9.10 15.16
CA LYS A 91 -7.27 10.24 15.76
C LYS A 91 -7.91 11.56 15.32
N MET A 92 -8.65 12.20 16.22
CA MET A 92 -9.03 13.60 16.08
C MET A 92 -7.78 14.46 16.30
N GLY A 93 -7.42 15.29 15.33
CA GLY A 93 -6.23 16.16 15.42
C GLY A 93 -4.91 15.41 15.20
N LEU A 94 -4.76 14.78 14.04
CA LEU A 94 -3.47 14.27 13.58
C LEU A 94 -2.47 15.42 13.47
N ASP A 95 -1.57 15.53 14.45
CA ASP A 95 -0.40 16.39 14.34
C ASP A 95 0.47 15.89 13.18
N ARG A 96 0.99 16.82 12.38
CA ARG A 96 1.94 16.54 11.31
C ARG A 96 3.23 15.90 11.83
N ASN A 97 3.55 16.14 13.09
CA ASN A 97 4.74 15.63 13.76
C ASN A 97 4.41 14.52 14.75
N ILE A 98 3.52 13.60 14.38
CA ILE A 98 3.18 12.45 15.21
C ILE A 98 4.23 11.35 15.12
N ASP A 99 4.68 10.87 16.27
CA ASP A 99 5.52 9.69 16.36
C ASP A 99 4.69 8.42 16.41
N ILE A 100 5.29 7.35 15.88
CA ILE A 100 4.78 5.99 15.94
C ILE A 100 5.84 5.08 16.49
N GLU A 101 5.38 4.10 17.27
CA GLU A 101 6.25 3.11 17.89
C GLU A 101 6.43 1.92 16.97
N ASP A 102 7.68 1.46 16.88
CA ASP A 102 8.01 0.18 16.26
C ASP A 102 7.60 -1.00 17.17
N GLU A 103 7.76 -2.24 16.72
CA GLU A 103 7.41 -3.42 17.52
C GLU A 103 8.24 -3.55 18.83
N THR A 104 9.31 -2.76 18.98
CA THR A 104 10.14 -2.67 20.19
C THR A 104 9.90 -1.40 21.01
N GLN A 105 8.84 -0.63 20.69
CA GLN A 105 8.43 0.63 21.32
C GLN A 105 9.38 1.81 21.07
N LYS A 106 10.22 1.76 20.02
CA LYS A 106 11.04 2.91 19.64
C LYS A 106 10.21 3.89 18.80
N PRO A 107 10.15 5.17 19.18
CA PRO A 107 9.40 6.16 18.43
C PRO A 107 10.13 6.56 17.15
N LEU A 108 9.39 6.77 16.08
CA LEU A 108 9.84 7.42 14.85
C LEU A 108 8.69 8.22 14.25
N LEU A 109 9.02 9.34 13.59
CA LEU A 109 8.03 10.16 12.92
C LEU A 109 7.21 9.34 11.91
N ALA A 110 5.89 9.33 12.06
CA ALA A 110 5.00 8.58 11.19
C ALA A 110 5.20 8.95 9.74
N LYS A 111 5.34 10.24 9.44
CA LYS A 111 5.51 10.72 8.08
C LYS A 111 6.76 10.12 7.41
N THR A 112 7.86 9.94 8.16
CA THR A 112 9.07 9.24 7.69
C THR A 112 8.76 7.79 7.33
N VAL A 113 8.08 7.05 8.19
CA VAL A 113 7.79 5.63 7.94
C VAL A 113 6.87 5.46 6.72
N PHE A 114 5.83 6.28 6.61
CA PHE A 114 4.91 6.24 5.47
C PHE A 114 5.58 6.69 4.18
N SER A 115 6.40 7.74 4.19
CA SER A 115 7.09 8.24 2.99
C SER A 115 8.09 7.22 2.45
N LEU A 116 8.85 6.53 3.31
CA LEU A 116 9.76 5.45 2.88
C LEU A 116 9.02 4.30 2.20
N VAL A 117 7.87 3.88 2.74
CA VAL A 117 7.08 2.80 2.12
C VAL A 117 6.44 3.24 0.81
N ILE A 118 5.89 4.46 0.75
CA ILE A 118 5.34 4.98 -0.52
C ILE A 118 6.45 5.08 -1.56
N HIS A 119 7.62 5.61 -1.19
CA HIS A 119 8.78 5.69 -2.07
C HIS A 119 9.20 4.31 -2.58
N ARG A 120 9.21 3.29 -1.72
CA ARG A 120 9.52 1.92 -2.15
C ARG A 120 8.50 1.38 -3.15
N LEU A 121 7.21 1.66 -2.96
CA LEU A 121 6.13 1.24 -3.84
C LEU A 121 6.07 2.04 -5.15
N SER A 122 6.58 3.28 -5.14
CA SER A 122 6.62 4.16 -6.31
C SER A 122 7.95 4.14 -7.07
N SER A 123 9.01 3.58 -6.49
CA SER A 123 10.34 3.52 -7.11
C SER A 123 10.46 2.35 -8.10
N GLY A 124 10.70 2.69 -9.38
CA GLY A 124 10.88 1.74 -10.47
C GLY A 124 11.13 2.46 -11.81
N HIS A 125 11.75 1.75 -12.76
CA HIS A 125 12.41 2.17 -14.02
C HIS A 125 11.68 3.12 -15.00
N ILE A 126 10.55 3.70 -14.64
CA ILE A 126 9.77 4.61 -15.47
C ILE A 126 10.02 6.03 -14.98
N LYS A 127 10.25 6.98 -15.90
CA LYS A 127 10.43 8.38 -15.54
C LYS A 127 9.20 8.89 -14.79
N GLU A 128 9.41 9.33 -13.55
CA GLU A 128 8.35 9.77 -12.63
C GLU A 128 7.47 10.88 -13.20
N ASP A 129 8.00 11.68 -14.12
CA ASP A 129 7.31 12.80 -14.76
C ASP A 129 6.14 12.39 -15.68
N GLU A 130 6.07 11.11 -16.08
CA GLU A 130 5.04 10.61 -17.00
C GLU A 130 3.93 9.79 -16.30
N ILE A 131 4.02 9.68 -14.96
CA ILE A 131 3.13 8.85 -14.14
C ILE A 131 2.15 9.73 -13.37
N THR A 132 0.86 9.44 -13.53
CA THR A 132 -0.18 9.90 -12.59
C THR A 132 -0.37 8.83 -11.52
N TRP A 133 -0.12 9.20 -10.26
CA TRP A 133 -0.27 8.33 -9.10
C TRP A 133 -1.65 8.48 -8.48
N VAL A 134 -2.28 7.34 -8.20
CA VAL A 134 -3.50 7.23 -7.40
C VAL A 134 -3.14 6.54 -6.10
N LEU A 135 -3.32 7.22 -4.97
CA LEU A 135 -3.14 6.63 -3.64
C LEU A 135 -4.51 6.35 -3.03
N THR A 136 -4.81 5.09 -2.72
CA THR A 136 -6.08 4.73 -2.10
C THR A 136 -6.04 4.94 -0.59
N VAL A 137 -7.15 5.42 -0.04
CA VAL A 137 -7.34 5.62 1.40
C VAL A 137 -8.71 5.12 1.86
N PRO A 138 -8.87 4.68 3.12
CA PRO A 138 -10.17 4.28 3.64
C PRO A 138 -11.17 5.43 3.62
N ALA A 139 -12.42 5.17 3.22
CA ALA A 139 -13.47 6.21 3.20
C ALA A 139 -13.81 6.74 4.59
N ILE A 140 -13.64 5.93 5.64
CA ILE A 140 -13.94 6.29 7.03
C ILE A 140 -12.91 7.25 7.65
N TRP A 141 -11.81 7.53 6.94
CA TRP A 141 -10.78 8.43 7.45
C TRP A 141 -11.21 9.90 7.41
N THR A 142 -10.73 10.64 8.41
CA THR A 142 -10.88 12.09 8.48
C THR A 142 -10.10 12.76 7.35
N ASP A 143 -10.48 13.99 6.99
CA ASP A 143 -9.75 14.73 5.96
C ASP A 143 -8.30 15.03 6.37
N ALA A 144 -8.03 15.15 7.68
CA ALA A 144 -6.67 15.25 8.21
C ALA A 144 -5.82 13.98 7.91
N ALA A 145 -6.39 12.78 8.07
CA ALA A 145 -5.69 11.54 7.73
C ALA A 145 -5.47 11.38 6.22
N LYS A 146 -6.43 11.79 5.39
CA LYS A 146 -6.26 11.82 3.92
C LYS A 146 -5.17 12.81 3.51
N GLN A 147 -5.15 13.99 4.13
CA GLN A 147 -4.13 15.01 3.91
C GLN A 147 -2.75 14.53 4.36
N PHE A 148 -2.65 13.84 5.50
CA PHE A 148 -1.41 13.21 5.96
C PHE A 148 -0.83 12.24 4.91
N MET A 149 -1.66 11.37 4.32
CA MET A 149 -1.20 10.47 3.26
C MET A 149 -0.71 11.21 2.02
N ARG A 150 -1.37 12.30 1.64
CA ARG A 150 -0.92 13.16 0.55
C ARG A 150 0.46 13.76 0.86
N GLU A 151 0.64 14.29 2.05
CA GLU A 151 1.91 14.88 2.49
C GLU A 151 3.04 13.84 2.52
N ALA A 152 2.77 12.63 3.04
CA ALA A 152 3.73 11.52 3.02
C ALA A 152 4.10 11.08 1.59
N ALA A 153 3.14 11.07 0.66
CA ALA A 153 3.40 10.74 -0.74
C ALA A 153 4.24 11.83 -1.45
N VAL A 154 4.00 13.10 -1.13
CA VAL A 154 4.83 14.20 -1.65
C VAL A 154 6.25 14.12 -1.10
N GLU A 155 6.41 13.78 0.18
CA GLU A 155 7.73 13.55 0.80
C GLU A 155 8.46 12.34 0.19
N ALA A 156 7.72 11.35 -0.29
CA ALA A 156 8.25 10.20 -1.02
C ALA A 156 8.74 10.52 -2.45
N GLY A 157 8.56 11.76 -2.91
CA GLY A 157 8.98 12.23 -4.24
C GLY A 157 7.86 12.34 -5.28
N ILE A 158 6.62 11.95 -4.94
CA ILE A 158 5.50 12.06 -5.87
C ILE A 158 5.05 13.52 -5.98
N LYS A 159 5.13 14.09 -7.19
CA LYS A 159 4.67 15.46 -7.45
C LYS A 159 3.18 15.59 -7.13
N ASN A 160 2.82 16.65 -6.38
CA ASN A 160 1.43 16.87 -5.95
C ASN A 160 0.44 16.96 -7.12
N ASP A 161 0.84 17.56 -8.25
CA ASP A 161 0.02 17.68 -9.46
C ASP A 161 -0.27 16.33 -10.12
N ASN A 162 0.66 15.39 -9.95
CA ASN A 162 0.56 14.01 -10.43
C ASN A 162 -0.09 13.08 -9.40
N LEU A 163 -0.55 13.57 -8.25
CA LEU A 163 -1.09 12.76 -7.16
C LEU A 163 -2.59 12.96 -6.95
N LYS A 164 -3.36 11.88 -7.11
CA LYS A 164 -4.79 11.79 -6.79
C LYS A 164 -5.00 10.89 -5.57
N ILE A 165 -5.87 11.32 -4.67
CA ILE A 165 -6.36 10.49 -3.56
C ILE A 165 -7.69 9.89 -4.01
N SER A 166 -7.86 8.58 -3.85
CA SER A 166 -9.12 7.88 -4.16
C SER A 166 -9.60 7.12 -2.94
N LEU A 167 -10.91 7.07 -2.72
CA LEU A 167 -11.45 6.26 -1.64
C LEU A 167 -11.43 4.78 -2.06
N GLU A 168 -11.01 3.90 -1.15
CA GLU A 168 -11.00 2.45 -1.35
C GLU A 168 -12.36 1.89 -1.85
N PRO A 169 -13.51 2.18 -1.21
CA PRO A 169 -14.80 1.65 -1.69
C PRO A 169 -15.23 2.23 -3.04
N GLU A 170 -14.90 3.48 -3.35
CA GLU A 170 -15.23 4.10 -4.63
C GLU A 170 -14.43 3.46 -5.77
N THR A 171 -13.11 3.30 -5.56
CA THR A 171 -12.21 2.59 -6.49
C THR A 171 -12.71 1.18 -6.77
N ALA A 172 -13.07 0.44 -5.71
CA ALA A 172 -13.61 -0.91 -5.84
C ALA A 172 -14.93 -0.92 -6.65
N SER A 173 -15.84 0.02 -6.39
CA SER A 173 -17.13 0.10 -7.09
C SER A 173 -16.97 0.37 -8.59
N ILE A 174 -16.03 1.24 -8.98
CA ILE A 174 -15.73 1.55 -10.38
C ILE A 174 -15.17 0.31 -11.06
N PHE A 175 -14.24 -0.40 -10.42
CA PHE A 175 -13.66 -1.62 -10.97
C PHE A 175 -14.72 -2.71 -11.17
N CYS A 176 -15.60 -2.94 -10.20
CA CYS A 176 -16.69 -3.91 -10.32
C CYS A 176 -17.61 -3.61 -11.52
N ARG A 177 -17.81 -2.33 -11.88
CA ARG A 177 -18.61 -1.93 -13.05
C ARG A 177 -17.95 -2.30 -14.38
N LEU A 178 -16.62 -2.38 -14.42
CA LEU A 178 -15.84 -2.70 -15.62
C LEU A 178 -15.74 -4.20 -15.86
N LEU A 179 -16.00 -5.03 -14.84
CA LEU A 179 -15.96 -6.48 -15.00
C LEU A 179 -17.12 -6.96 -15.89
N PRO A 180 -16.87 -7.87 -16.84
CA PRO A 180 -17.92 -8.46 -17.64
C PRO A 180 -18.93 -9.18 -16.74
N VAL A 181 -20.22 -8.89 -16.94
CA VAL A 181 -21.28 -9.67 -16.29
C VAL A 181 -21.37 -11.01 -16.99
N GLU A 182 -20.84 -12.07 -16.37
CA GLU A 182 -21.17 -13.42 -16.80
C GLU A 182 -22.69 -13.62 -16.66
N LYS A 183 -23.40 -13.66 -17.80
CA LYS A 183 -24.79 -14.11 -17.82
C LYS A 183 -24.78 -15.59 -17.46
N ASN A 184 -25.24 -15.88 -16.24
CA ASN A 184 -25.41 -17.22 -15.69
C ASN A 184 -26.46 -18.00 -16.51
N ASP A 185 -26.05 -18.58 -17.64
CA ASP A 185 -26.82 -19.64 -18.29
C ASP A 185 -26.68 -20.91 -17.44
N ARG A 186 -27.72 -21.14 -16.64
CA ARG A 186 -27.88 -22.32 -15.79
C ARG A 186 -27.70 -23.59 -16.62
N ARG A 187 -26.54 -24.26 -16.55
CA ARG A 187 -26.38 -25.73 -16.57
C ARG A 187 -24.93 -26.19 -16.32
N ARG A 188 -24.69 -26.62 -15.07
CA ARG A 188 -23.81 -27.75 -14.65
C ARG A 188 -22.33 -27.77 -15.14
N ARG A 189 -21.37 -27.59 -14.22
CA ARG A 189 -20.70 -28.63 -13.40
C ARG A 189 -19.55 -28.00 -12.58
N ASN A 190 -19.31 -28.59 -11.40
CA ASN A 190 -18.26 -28.26 -10.43
C ASN A 190 -16.91 -27.86 -11.05
N GLY A 191 -16.39 -26.69 -10.65
CA GLY A 191 -15.03 -26.26 -10.96
C GLY A 191 -14.77 -24.86 -10.43
N PHE A 192 -14.13 -24.78 -9.25
CA PHE A 192 -13.39 -23.67 -8.67
C PHE A 192 -13.74 -22.23 -9.10
N PHE A 193 -14.35 -21.48 -8.18
CA PHE A 193 -14.20 -20.03 -8.15
C PHE A 193 -12.71 -19.69 -8.05
N GLN A 194 -12.14 -19.09 -9.09
CA GLN A 194 -10.83 -18.45 -8.97
C GLN A 194 -11.03 -17.07 -8.34
N ALA A 195 -11.21 -17.08 -7.03
CA ALA A 195 -11.15 -15.89 -6.18
C ALA A 195 -9.69 -15.39 -6.14
N GLY A 196 -9.26 -14.70 -7.20
CA GLY A 196 -7.87 -14.24 -7.37
C GLY A 196 -7.65 -12.73 -7.23
N ILE A 197 -8.68 -11.91 -7.43
CA ILE A 197 -8.59 -10.46 -7.21
C ILE A 197 -9.36 -10.16 -5.94
N SER A 198 -8.67 -10.28 -4.80
CA SER A 198 -9.25 -10.05 -3.49
C SER A 198 -9.73 -8.60 -3.32
N ILE A 199 -11.01 -8.40 -3.59
CA ILE A 199 -11.91 -7.47 -2.87
C ILE A 199 -12.06 -7.98 -1.42
N HIS A 200 -10.98 -7.95 -0.63
CA HIS A 200 -11.06 -8.14 0.81
C HIS A 200 -11.32 -6.79 1.48
N GLY A 201 -12.60 -6.43 1.55
CA GLY A 201 -13.10 -5.25 2.25
C GLY A 201 -14.60 -5.28 2.55
N VAL A 202 -15.26 -6.44 2.42
CA VAL A 202 -16.66 -6.63 2.80
C VAL A 202 -16.74 -7.89 3.66
N GLY A 203 -16.61 -7.74 4.98
CA GLY A 203 -16.82 -8.85 5.90
C GLY A 203 -16.04 -8.76 7.20
N CYS A 204 -16.43 -7.86 8.10
CA CYS A 204 -16.46 -8.16 9.54
C CYS A 204 -17.28 -7.07 10.27
N TRP A 205 -18.61 -7.21 10.23
CA TRP A 205 -19.48 -6.74 11.29
C TRP A 205 -20.17 -7.98 11.86
N ARG A 206 -19.56 -8.57 12.89
CA ARG A 206 -20.23 -9.22 14.01
C ARG A 206 -19.35 -9.08 15.23
#